data_AF-A0A2X2EHG1-F1
#
_entry.id   AF-A0A2X2EHG1-F1
#
_cell.length_a   1.000
_cell.length_b   1.000
_cell.length_c   1.000
_cell.angle_alpha   90.00
_cell.angle_beta   90.00
_cell.angle_gamma   90.00
#
_symmetry.space_group_name_H-M   'P 1'
#
loop_
_entity.id
_entity.type
_entity.pdbx_description
1 polymer ?
#
loop_
_entity_poly.entity_id
_entity_poly.type
_entity_poly.pdbx_seq_one_letter_code
_entity_poly.pdbx_strand_id
1 'polypeptide(L)'
;MSDREEFEAAMLEMEHPHFGFLGNEYLAKEGEEYLDVYMQGLWIGWQSSRAGLVVKLPEEQPGYMYYAPDVVDALDAAGIPVKQP
;
A
#
# COMPACT_ATOMS: atom_id res chain seq x y z
N MET A 1 -4.80 -5.44 -11.26
CA MET A 1 -5.57 -5.11 -10.06
C MET A 1 -5.01 -3.80 -9.55
N SER A 2 -5.84 -2.78 -9.43
CA SER A 2 -5.46 -1.45 -8.92
C SER A 2 -5.25 -1.49 -7.40
N ASP A 3 -4.53 -0.51 -6.86
CA ASP A 3 -4.30 -0.37 -5.41
C ASP A 3 -5.61 -0.32 -4.61
N ARG A 4 -6.64 0.30 -5.21
CA ARG A 4 -7.98 0.36 -4.63
C ARG A 4 -8.70 -0.99 -4.68
N GLU A 5 -8.64 -1.72 -5.79
CA GLU A 5 -9.24 -3.06 -5.89
C GLU A 5 -8.62 -4.03 -4.87
N GLU A 6 -7.30 -3.93 -4.65
CA GLU A 6 -6.61 -4.74 -3.64
C GLU A 6 -7.04 -4.38 -2.22
N PHE A 7 -7.17 -3.09 -1.93
CA PHE A 7 -7.73 -2.61 -0.66
C PHE A 7 -9.14 -3.14 -0.43
N GLU A 8 -10.04 -2.99 -1.40
CA GLU A 8 -11.44 -3.40 -1.27
C GLU A 8 -11.57 -4.92 -1.06
N ALA A 9 -10.78 -5.72 -1.79
CA ALA A 9 -10.73 -7.16 -1.58
C ALA A 9 -10.26 -7.51 -0.16
N ALA A 10 -9.19 -6.87 0.32
CA ALA A 10 -8.69 -7.09 1.68
C ALA A 10 -9.73 -6.74 2.76
N MET A 11 -10.52 -5.68 2.56
CA MET A 11 -11.55 -5.27 3.52
C MET A 11 -12.74 -6.23 3.55
N LEU A 12 -13.14 -6.79 2.41
CA LEU A 12 -14.23 -7.77 2.34
C LEU A 12 -13.84 -9.14 2.92
N GLU A 13 -12.55 -9.49 2.86
CA GLU A 13 -12.03 -10.76 3.42
C GLU A 13 -11.74 -10.68 4.93
N MET A 14 -11.53 -9.49 5.46
CA MET A 14 -11.16 -9.28 6.85
C MET A 14 -12.37 -9.37 7.79
N GLU A 15 -12.25 -10.19 8.86
CA GLU A 15 -13.19 -10.15 9.97
C GLU A 15 -12.85 -8.96 10.90
N HIS A 16 -13.72 -7.95 10.92
CA HIS A 16 -13.55 -6.80 11.80
C HIS A 16 -13.97 -7.12 13.25
N PRO A 17 -13.17 -6.77 14.27
CA PRO A 17 -13.41 -7.16 15.67
C PRO A 17 -14.73 -6.65 16.28
N HIS A 18 -15.34 -5.62 15.70
CA HIS A 18 -16.61 -5.06 16.18
C HIS A 18 -17.78 -5.20 15.21
N PHE A 19 -17.50 -5.44 13.93
CA PHE A 19 -18.52 -5.43 12.86
C PHE A 19 -18.64 -6.78 12.14
N GLY A 20 -17.75 -7.73 12.42
CA GLY A 20 -17.65 -8.97 11.66
C GLY A 20 -17.14 -8.71 10.25
N PHE A 21 -17.56 -9.52 9.28
CA PHE A 21 -17.22 -9.30 7.88
C PHE A 21 -17.93 -8.08 7.31
N LEU A 22 -17.18 -7.21 6.65
CA LEU A 22 -17.73 -6.04 5.98
C LEU A 22 -18.42 -6.46 4.69
N GLY A 23 -19.61 -5.93 4.45
CA GLY A 23 -20.35 -6.16 3.20
C GLY A 23 -20.04 -5.12 2.11
N ASN A 24 -20.55 -5.37 0.91
CA ASN A 24 -20.37 -4.50 -0.25
C ASN A 24 -20.99 -3.10 -0.07
N GLU A 25 -21.93 -2.94 0.86
CA GLU A 25 -22.54 -1.65 1.19
C GLU A 25 -21.51 -0.60 1.65
N TYR A 26 -20.41 -1.05 2.28
CA TYR A 26 -19.33 -0.16 2.71
C TYR A 26 -18.46 0.32 1.54
N LEU A 27 -18.56 -0.30 0.36
CA LEU A 27 -17.81 0.07 -0.84
C LEU A 27 -18.52 1.14 -1.69
N ALA A 28 -19.68 1.64 -1.24
CA ALA A 28 -20.39 2.71 -1.92
C ALA A 28 -19.57 4.00 -1.94
N LYS A 29 -19.53 4.67 -3.09
CA LYS A 29 -18.66 5.83 -3.36
C LYS A 29 -19.43 6.97 -4.01
N GLU A 30 -18.99 8.20 -3.75
CA GLU A 30 -19.35 9.40 -4.53
C GLU A 30 -18.07 9.96 -5.15
N GLY A 31 -17.92 9.78 -6.47
CA GLY A 31 -16.66 10.05 -7.15
C GLY A 31 -15.54 9.12 -6.64
N GLU A 32 -14.50 9.71 -6.07
CA GLU A 32 -13.29 9.01 -5.59
C GLU A 32 -13.31 8.71 -4.09
N GLU A 33 -14.34 9.12 -3.36
CA GLU A 33 -14.44 8.98 -1.91
C GLU A 33 -15.50 7.94 -1.53
N TYR A 34 -15.22 7.15 -0.50
CA TYR A 34 -16.21 6.25 0.09
C TYR A 34 -17.24 7.08 0.87
N LEU A 35 -18.51 6.71 0.73
CA LEU A 35 -19.61 7.33 1.47
C LEU A 35 -19.55 7.02 2.97
N ASP A 36 -19.02 5.84 3.32
CA ASP A 36 -18.80 5.45 4.70
C ASP A 36 -17.47 6.02 5.22
N VAL A 37 -17.53 6.79 6.30
CA VAL A 37 -16.37 7.49 6.87
C VAL A 37 -15.31 6.51 7.40
N TYR A 38 -15.74 5.34 7.88
CA TYR A 38 -14.81 4.33 8.37
C TYR A 38 -14.04 3.70 7.21
N MET A 39 -14.73 3.34 6.12
CA MET A 39 -14.09 2.86 4.89
C MET A 39 -13.16 3.92 4.28
N GLN A 40 -13.56 5.19 4.26
CA GLN A 40 -12.71 6.28 3.80
C GLN A 40 -11.44 6.43 4.65
N GLY A 41 -11.55 6.31 5.98
CA GLY A 41 -10.41 6.36 6.89
C GLY A 41 -9.44 5.19 6.68
N LEU A 42 -9.97 3.98 6.48
CA LEU A 42 -9.17 2.80 6.15
C LEU A 42 -8.44 2.95 4.82
N TRP A 43 -9.10 3.52 3.81
CA TRP A 43 -8.49 3.78 2.51
C TRP A 43 -7.30 4.74 2.62
N ILE A 44 -7.45 5.85 3.35
CA ILE A 44 -6.37 6.80 3.60
C ILE A 44 -5.21 6.12 4.37
N GLY A 45 -5.54 5.29 5.36
CA GLY A 45 -4.57 4.50 6.11
C GLY A 45 -3.79 3.52 5.23
N TRP A 46 -4.50 2.82 4.33
CA TRP A 46 -3.91 1.90 3.35
C TRP A 46 -2.90 2.62 2.46
N GLN A 47 -3.31 3.73 1.83
CA GLN A 47 -2.44 4.55 0.99
C GLN A 47 -1.20 5.04 1.76
N SER A 48 -1.39 5.51 3.01
CA SER A 48 -0.30 5.99 3.86
C SER A 48 0.67 4.88 4.24
N SER A 49 0.16 3.69 4.55
CA SER A 49 1.00 2.53 4.91
C SER A 49 1.91 2.11 3.76
N ARG A 50 1.39 2.10 2.52
CA ARG A 50 2.15 1.77 1.32
C ARG A 50 3.15 2.85 0.95
N ALA A 51 2.81 4.12 1.18
CA ALA A 51 3.77 5.22 1.03
C ALA A 51 4.89 5.17 2.08
N GLY A 52 4.60 4.72 3.30
CA GLY A 52 5.56 4.62 4.41
C GLY A 52 6.48 3.40 4.34
N LEU A 53 6.09 2.33 3.64
CA LEU A 53 6.92 1.13 3.42
C LEU A 53 8.00 1.31 2.35
N VAL A 54 8.11 2.51 1.76
CA VAL A 54 9.14 2.83 0.78
C VAL A 54 10.48 3.07 1.48
N VAL A 55 11.44 2.18 1.24
CA VAL A 55 12.80 2.35 1.75
C VAL A 55 13.54 3.30 0.81
N LYS A 56 13.97 4.45 1.33
CA LYS A 56 14.89 5.34 0.62
C LYS A 56 16.31 4.77 0.74
N LEU A 57 16.93 4.48 -0.41
CA LEU A 57 18.33 4.08 -0.42
C LEU A 57 19.23 5.31 -0.18
N PRO A 58 20.33 5.18 0.59
CA PRO A 58 21.35 6.21 0.66
C PRO A 58 21.92 6.56 -0.72
N GLU A 59 22.44 7.77 -0.90
CA GLU A 59 23.12 8.16 -2.14
C GLU A 59 24.35 7.27 -2.38
N GLU A 60 24.50 6.79 -3.62
CA GLU A 60 25.69 6.03 -4.01
C GLU A 60 26.94 6.89 -3.83
N GLN A 61 27.97 6.30 -3.22
CA GLN A 61 29.26 6.96 -3.08
C GLN A 61 30.28 6.26 -3.98
N PRO A 62 30.80 6.95 -5.01
CA PRO A 62 31.79 6.38 -5.92
C PRO A 62 32.97 5.76 -5.17
N GLY A 63 33.20 4.46 -5.39
CA GLY A 63 34.29 3.69 -4.76
C GLY A 63 34.01 3.10 -3.37
N TYR A 64 32.82 3.31 -2.80
CA TYR A 64 32.48 2.81 -1.46
C TYR A 64 31.13 2.09 -1.39
N MET A 65 30.12 2.52 -2.16
CA MET A 65 28.78 1.91 -2.17
C MET A 65 28.13 2.05 -3.55
N TYR A 66 27.76 0.91 -4.16
CA TYR A 66 27.01 0.81 -5.41
C TYR A 66 25.86 -0.17 -5.19
N TYR A 67 24.64 0.19 -5.59
CA TYR A 67 23.53 -0.75 -5.58
C TYR A 67 23.62 -1.60 -6.84
N ALA A 68 24.02 -2.85 -6.65
CA ALA A 68 23.99 -3.81 -7.73
C ALA A 68 22.54 -3.91 -8.25
N PRO A 69 22.27 -3.72 -9.56
CA PRO A 69 20.92 -3.67 -10.11
C PRO A 69 20.07 -4.88 -9.74
N ASP A 70 20.69 -6.05 -9.65
CA ASP A 70 20.06 -7.31 -9.23
C ASP A 70 19.53 -7.28 -7.79
N VAL A 71 20.13 -6.50 -6.90
CA VAL A 71 19.66 -6.29 -5.52
C VAL A 71 18.42 -5.39 -5.50
N VAL A 72 18.40 -4.34 -6.32
CA VAL A 72 17.23 -3.46 -6.46
C VAL A 72 16.06 -4.22 -7.06
N ASP A 73 16.32 -4.99 -8.11
CA ASP A 73 15.32 -5.86 -8.75
C ASP A 73 14.78 -6.92 -7.77
N ALA A 74 15.63 -7.49 -6.92
CA ALA A 74 15.20 -8.46 -5.91
C ALA A 74 14.32 -7.82 -4.81
N LEU A 75 14.59 -6.57 -4.42
CA LEU A 75 13.78 -5.84 -3.45
C LEU A 75 12.39 -5.50 -4.03
N ASP A 76 12.35 -5.04 -5.28
CA ASP A 76 11.08 -4.77 -5.97
C ASP A 76 10.26 -6.06 -6.17
N ALA A 77 10.90 -7.16 -6.59
CA ALA A 77 10.27 -8.47 -6.72
C ALA A 77 9.75 -9.04 -5.39
N ALA A 78 10.35 -8.64 -4.25
CA ALA A 78 9.87 -8.98 -2.92
C ALA A 78 8.74 -8.06 -2.42
N GLY A 79 8.28 -7.11 -3.23
CA GLY A 79 7.24 -6.15 -2.87
C GLY A 79 7.73 -5.04 -1.93
N ILE A 80 9.04 -4.81 -1.86
CA ILE A 80 9.64 -3.72 -1.08
C ILE A 80 9.93 -2.57 -2.04
N PRO A 81 9.07 -1.54 -2.10
CA PRO A 81 9.29 -0.42 -3.00
C PRO A 81 10.53 0.36 -2.58
N VAL A 82 11.44 0.57 -3.52
CA VAL A 82 12.70 1.25 -3.31
C VAL A 82 12.68 2.61 -4.01
N LYS A 83 13.08 3.68 -3.32
CA LYS A 83 13.38 4.98 -3.95
C LYS A 83 14.89 5.19 -4.01
N GLN A 84 15.42 5.27 -5.23
CA GLN A 84 16.73 5.84 -5.46
C GLN A 84 16.68 7.36 -5.22
N PRO A 85 17.78 7.98 -4.75
CA PRO A 85 17.83 9.41 -4.47
C PRO A 85 17.47 10.29 -5.68
#